data_AF-A0A2T2TYX4-F1
#
_entry.id   AF-A0A2T2TYX4-F1
#
_cell.length_a   1.000
_cell.length_b   1.000
_cell.length_c   1.000
_cell.angle_alpha   90.00
_cell.angle_beta   90.00
_cell.angle_gamma   90.00
#
_symmetry.space_group_name_H-M   'P 1'
#
loop_
_entity.id
_entity.type
_entity.pdbx_description
1 polymer ?
#
loop_
_entity_poly.entity_id
_entity_poly.type
_entity_poly.pdbx_seq_one_letter_code
_entity_poly.pdbx_strand_id
1 'polypeptide(L)'
;MPRDAPGQTTIFDEPFDDDSQFDVTKGSLGGGSSSYFKITDGSDIDESYNGTTGKFLAGSDTDGDGDGTSDPQITWTGIDVSGEGGLQFTGSFGGDGSRYENSDFVRVEYRVDGGAWQNLIAFRGDPNDHLAEDTDFDGTGDGATIDDGSVSSFSKDIGGLADSLGLRLTAEMTAQTESFAVEDFKIKSTTAVQFTADSGTVSEREGSTSLAVEILNPDGNEVDVDVVFSTGNSSADLGGQ
;
A
#
# COMPACT_ATOMS: atom_id res chain seq x y z
N MET A 1 10.83 19.13 5.43
CA MET A 1 10.05 18.53 4.34
C MET A 1 11.03 17.83 3.41
N PRO A 2 11.21 16.50 3.51
CA PRO A 2 11.84 15.77 2.41
C PRO A 2 10.99 16.07 1.17
N ARG A 3 11.61 16.60 0.12
CA ARG A 3 10.92 16.71 -1.17
C ARG A 3 10.86 15.30 -1.74
N ASP A 4 9.71 14.91 -2.27
CA ASP A 4 9.59 13.68 -3.06
C ASP A 4 10.73 13.62 -4.08
N ALA A 5 11.25 12.41 -4.33
CA ALA A 5 12.24 12.23 -5.37
C ALA A 5 11.66 12.74 -6.71
N PRO A 6 12.43 13.45 -7.55
CA PRO A 6 11.91 14.00 -8.80
C PRO A 6 11.28 12.89 -9.66
N GLY A 7 10.03 13.08 -10.07
CA GLY A 7 9.26 12.14 -10.91
C GLY A 7 8.30 11.22 -10.15
N GLN A 8 8.09 11.40 -8.85
CA GLN A 8 7.10 10.66 -8.07
C GLN A 8 5.81 11.48 -7.85
N THR A 9 4.65 10.90 -8.13
CA THR A 9 3.32 11.52 -7.98
C THR A 9 2.49 10.75 -6.94
N THR A 10 1.82 11.44 -6.03
CA THR A 10 0.84 10.82 -5.11
C THR A 10 -0.49 10.64 -5.83
N ILE A 11 -0.94 9.38 -5.94
CA ILE A 11 -2.20 8.98 -6.58
C ILE A 11 -3.33 8.84 -5.56
N PHE A 12 -2.98 8.40 -4.34
CA PHE A 12 -3.90 8.16 -3.25
C PHE A 12 -3.29 8.67 -1.95
N ASP A 13 -4.12 9.24 -1.08
CA ASP A 13 -3.74 9.82 0.20
C ASP A 13 -4.83 9.62 1.25
N GLU A 14 -4.54 8.79 2.25
CA GLU A 14 -5.35 8.54 3.44
C GLU A 14 -4.63 9.10 4.67
N PRO A 15 -5.01 10.30 5.13
CA PRO A 15 -4.46 10.90 6.34
C PRO A 15 -5.13 10.40 7.63
N PHE A 16 -6.27 9.71 7.55
CA PHE A 16 -7.12 9.33 8.67
C PHE A 16 -7.74 10.51 9.46
N ASP A 17 -8.14 11.57 8.76
CA ASP A 17 -8.87 12.70 9.38
C ASP A 17 -10.34 12.34 9.69
N ASP A 18 -10.91 11.44 8.89
CA ASP A 18 -12.24 10.84 8.99
C ASP A 18 -12.29 9.47 8.31
N ASP A 19 -13.46 8.81 8.32
CA ASP A 19 -13.69 7.47 7.77
C ASP A 19 -14.31 7.48 6.37
N SER A 20 -14.31 8.60 5.66
CA SER A 20 -15.04 8.75 4.39
C SER A 20 -14.41 8.04 3.20
N GLN A 21 -13.13 7.65 3.29
CA GLN A 21 -12.35 7.04 2.20
C GLN A 21 -12.25 5.51 2.28
N PHE A 22 -12.61 4.91 3.41
CA PHE A 22 -12.60 3.46 3.59
C PHE A 22 -13.92 2.93 4.11
N ASP A 23 -14.14 1.64 3.87
CA ASP A 23 -15.22 0.89 4.48
C ASP A 23 -14.68 0.05 5.64
N VAL A 24 -15.34 0.10 6.81
CA VAL A 24 -15.14 -0.92 7.84
C VAL A 24 -15.83 -2.20 7.37
N THR A 25 -15.03 -3.21 7.05
CA THR A 25 -15.51 -4.49 6.47
C THR A 25 -15.59 -5.61 7.49
N LYS A 26 -14.96 -5.44 8.66
CA LYS A 26 -15.09 -6.32 9.83
C LYS A 26 -14.94 -5.48 11.11
N GLY A 27 -15.82 -5.71 12.08
CA GLY A 27 -15.89 -4.92 13.31
C GLY A 27 -16.55 -3.56 13.12
N SER A 28 -16.20 -2.61 13.97
CA SER A 28 -16.67 -1.22 13.94
C SER A 28 -15.61 -0.26 14.48
N LEU A 29 -15.66 1.02 14.07
CA LEU A 29 -14.84 2.04 14.74
C LEU A 29 -15.47 2.40 16.09
N GLY A 30 -14.67 2.44 17.16
CA GLY A 30 -15.14 2.80 18.49
C GLY A 30 -14.25 2.32 19.63
N GLY A 31 -14.87 2.06 20.78
CA GLY A 31 -14.21 1.60 22.00
C GLY A 31 -13.90 2.70 23.02
N GLY A 32 -13.41 2.26 24.18
CA GLY A 32 -13.00 3.09 25.32
C GLY A 32 -11.60 3.69 25.13
N SER A 33 -10.93 4.05 26.24
CA SER A 33 -9.54 4.53 26.20
C SER A 33 -8.50 3.41 26.21
N SER A 34 -8.84 2.24 26.76
CA SER A 34 -7.93 1.09 26.95
C SER A 34 -8.19 -0.08 26.00
N SER A 35 -9.33 -0.07 25.30
CA SER A 35 -9.74 -1.11 24.35
C SER A 35 -10.52 -0.43 23.24
N TYR A 36 -9.96 -0.38 22.03
CA TYR A 36 -10.48 0.41 20.92
C TYR A 36 -9.94 0.00 19.56
N PHE A 37 -10.67 0.41 18.54
CA PHE A 37 -10.20 0.52 17.15
C PHE A 37 -10.87 1.77 16.56
N LYS A 38 -10.16 2.89 16.44
CA LYS A 38 -10.81 4.17 16.09
C LYS A 38 -9.85 5.17 15.45
N ILE A 39 -10.42 6.17 14.77
CA ILE A 39 -9.70 7.40 14.43
C ILE A 39 -9.66 8.30 15.66
N THR A 40 -8.47 8.75 16.05
CA THR A 40 -8.21 9.55 17.26
C THR A 40 -7.17 10.64 16.99
N ASP A 41 -7.11 11.65 17.86
CA ASP A 41 -6.01 12.63 17.94
C ASP A 41 -5.06 12.36 19.13
N GLY A 42 -5.22 11.21 19.80
CA GLY A 42 -4.48 10.80 21.00
C GLY A 42 -5.09 11.28 22.32
N SER A 43 -6.12 12.14 22.31
CA SER A 43 -6.69 12.68 23.55
C SER A 43 -7.71 11.79 24.24
N ASP A 44 -8.20 10.75 23.57
CA ASP A 44 -9.25 9.84 24.03
C ASP A 44 -8.81 8.37 24.13
N ILE A 45 -7.50 8.12 24.10
CA ILE A 45 -6.84 6.81 24.28
C ILE A 45 -5.80 6.90 25.41
N ASP A 46 -5.42 5.76 26.00
CA ASP A 46 -4.46 5.72 27.12
C ASP A 46 -2.99 5.74 26.65
N GLU A 47 -2.75 5.40 25.38
CA GLU A 47 -1.43 5.39 24.73
C GLU A 47 -1.06 6.74 24.09
N SER A 48 0.23 6.97 23.88
CA SER A 48 0.77 8.23 23.38
C SER A 48 1.72 8.03 22.20
N TYR A 49 1.30 8.50 21.02
CA TYR A 49 2.09 8.42 19.81
C TYR A 49 2.79 9.74 19.48
N ASN A 50 4.10 9.69 19.27
CA ASN A 50 4.94 10.82 18.87
C ASN A 50 5.16 10.80 17.36
N GLY A 51 5.15 11.99 16.75
CA GLY A 51 5.43 12.15 15.32
C GLY A 51 4.19 12.17 14.42
N THR A 52 3.00 11.96 15.00
CA THR A 52 1.73 12.09 14.28
C THR A 52 1.47 13.53 13.87
N THR A 53 0.79 13.73 12.73
CA THR A 53 0.60 15.08 12.13
C THR A 53 -0.83 15.60 12.20
N GLY A 54 -1.74 14.82 12.77
CA GLY A 54 -3.15 15.15 12.92
C GLY A 54 -3.87 14.03 13.66
N LYS A 55 -5.02 13.63 13.13
CA LYS A 55 -5.65 12.39 13.56
C LYS A 55 -4.96 11.19 12.90
N PHE A 56 -5.16 10.03 13.50
CA PHE A 56 -4.60 8.76 13.04
C PHE A 56 -5.57 7.64 13.41
N LEU A 57 -5.45 6.49 12.73
CA LEU A 57 -6.15 5.28 13.15
C LEU A 57 -5.30 4.57 14.20
N ALA A 58 -5.92 4.16 15.29
CA ALA A 58 -5.25 3.40 16.34
C ALA A 58 -6.13 2.26 16.84
N GLY A 59 -5.48 1.26 17.43
CA GLY A 59 -6.17 0.19 18.15
C GLY A 59 -5.38 -0.28 19.37
N SER A 60 -6.08 -0.76 20.38
CA SER A 60 -5.55 -1.42 21.58
C SER A 60 -6.56 -2.45 22.04
N ASP A 61 -6.12 -3.65 22.47
CA ASP A 61 -7.03 -4.73 22.92
C ASP A 61 -8.22 -4.91 21.95
N THR A 62 -7.92 -5.09 20.66
CA THR A 62 -8.91 -4.97 19.58
C THR A 62 -9.92 -6.11 19.55
N ASP A 63 -9.65 -7.23 20.21
CA ASP A 63 -10.63 -8.29 20.44
C ASP A 63 -11.49 -8.06 21.71
N GLY A 64 -11.14 -7.05 22.51
CA GLY A 64 -11.81 -6.59 23.73
C GLY A 64 -12.48 -5.21 23.63
N ASP A 65 -12.48 -4.58 22.45
CA ASP A 65 -12.94 -3.20 22.21
C ASP A 65 -14.45 -2.94 22.44
N GLY A 66 -15.21 -4.01 22.63
CA GLY A 66 -16.64 -4.00 22.92
C GLY A 66 -17.54 -4.17 21.70
N ASP A 67 -16.99 -4.35 20.50
CA ASP A 67 -17.77 -4.61 19.29
C ASP A 67 -18.07 -6.12 19.07
N GLY A 68 -17.35 -6.99 19.78
CA GLY A 68 -17.54 -8.44 19.78
C GLY A 68 -16.93 -9.16 18.56
N THR A 69 -16.02 -8.51 17.85
CA THR A 69 -15.35 -8.99 16.63
C THR A 69 -13.84 -8.92 16.82
N SER A 70 -13.16 -10.07 16.75
CA SER A 70 -11.70 -10.08 16.66
C SER A 70 -11.24 -9.50 15.32
N ASP A 71 -9.98 -9.08 15.24
CA ASP A 71 -9.30 -8.71 14.01
C ASP A 71 -10.08 -7.73 13.11
N PRO A 72 -10.41 -6.51 13.60
CA PRO A 72 -11.11 -5.50 12.81
C PRO A 72 -10.39 -5.18 11.49
N GLN A 73 -11.19 -4.82 10.48
CA GLN A 73 -10.73 -4.67 9.11
C GLN A 73 -11.34 -3.46 8.44
N ILE A 74 -10.48 -2.68 7.77
CA ILE A 74 -10.89 -1.60 6.89
C ILE A 74 -10.34 -1.83 5.48
N THR A 75 -11.10 -1.41 4.47
CA THR A 75 -10.69 -1.53 3.07
C THR A 75 -10.91 -0.25 2.28
N TRP A 76 -9.95 0.04 1.42
CA TRP A 76 -10.06 1.01 0.34
C TRP A 76 -10.22 0.23 -0.97
N THR A 77 -11.21 0.60 -1.78
CA THR A 77 -11.47 -0.07 -3.05
C THR A 77 -11.58 0.92 -4.19
N GLY A 78 -11.18 0.49 -5.39
CA GLY A 78 -11.31 1.31 -6.59
C GLY A 78 -10.34 2.49 -6.64
N ILE A 79 -9.17 2.38 -6.01
CA ILE A 79 -8.10 3.37 -6.19
C ILE A 79 -7.64 3.27 -7.64
N ASP A 80 -7.88 4.33 -8.42
CA ASP A 80 -7.52 4.36 -9.84
C ASP A 80 -6.00 4.54 -9.98
N VAL A 81 -5.36 3.56 -10.61
CA VAL A 81 -3.93 3.56 -10.93
C VAL A 81 -3.72 3.31 -12.43
N SER A 82 -4.76 3.53 -13.23
CA SER A 82 -4.76 3.29 -14.67
C SER A 82 -3.65 4.07 -15.35
N GLY A 83 -2.74 3.33 -15.99
CA GLY A 83 -1.63 3.94 -16.70
C GLY A 83 -0.46 4.42 -15.83
N GLU A 84 -0.49 4.11 -14.54
CA GLU A 84 0.59 4.43 -13.63
C GLU A 84 1.65 3.32 -13.64
N GLY A 85 2.89 3.69 -13.31
CA GLY A 85 4.02 2.78 -13.21
C GLY A 85 4.78 2.94 -11.90
N GLY A 86 5.56 1.91 -11.54
CA GLY A 86 6.40 1.94 -10.34
C GLY A 86 5.61 2.34 -9.09
N LEU A 87 4.46 1.67 -8.87
CA LEU A 87 3.61 1.93 -7.73
C LEU A 87 4.36 1.59 -6.44
N GLN A 88 4.27 2.47 -5.46
CA GLN A 88 4.87 2.31 -4.14
C GLN A 88 3.85 2.76 -3.09
N PHE A 89 3.60 1.89 -2.13
CA PHE A 89 2.92 2.25 -0.91
C PHE A 89 3.90 2.93 0.04
N THR A 90 3.43 3.98 0.71
CA THR A 90 4.07 4.52 1.92
C THR A 90 3.04 4.62 3.03
N GLY A 91 3.43 4.33 4.26
CA GLY A 91 2.58 4.52 5.44
C GLY A 91 3.43 4.64 6.70
N SER A 92 2.89 5.32 7.71
CA SER A 92 3.52 5.46 9.01
C SER A 92 2.88 4.51 10.01
N PHE A 93 3.71 3.83 10.80
CA PHE A 93 3.31 2.80 11.76
C PHE A 93 4.01 3.04 13.09
N GLY A 94 3.29 2.84 14.18
CA GLY A 94 3.83 2.87 15.55
C GLY A 94 3.08 1.89 16.45
N GLY A 95 3.76 1.45 17.50
CA GLY A 95 3.24 0.73 18.65
C GLY A 95 3.72 1.42 19.92
N ASP A 96 2.85 1.50 20.93
CA ASP A 96 3.19 2.04 22.25
C ASP A 96 2.88 1.01 23.35
N GLY A 97 2.77 -0.24 22.93
CA GLY A 97 2.44 -1.37 23.78
C GLY A 97 3.65 -2.11 24.31
N SER A 98 3.39 -3.18 25.04
CA SER A 98 4.41 -4.10 25.55
C SER A 98 3.85 -5.51 25.58
N ARG A 99 4.72 -6.52 25.47
CA ARG A 99 4.35 -7.94 25.55
C ARG A 99 3.58 -8.46 24.35
N TYR A 100 3.87 -7.90 23.17
CA TYR A 100 3.29 -8.37 21.93
C TYR A 100 3.55 -9.86 21.74
N GLU A 101 2.47 -10.60 21.58
CA GLU A 101 2.46 -12.02 21.35
C GLU A 101 2.51 -12.31 19.85
N ASN A 102 2.92 -13.53 19.47
CA ASN A 102 2.99 -13.90 18.06
C ASN A 102 1.63 -13.82 17.34
N SER A 103 0.53 -13.89 18.09
CA SER A 103 -0.83 -13.65 17.58
C SER A 103 -1.10 -12.21 17.21
N ASP A 104 -0.42 -11.23 17.82
CA ASP A 104 -0.69 -9.81 17.58
C ASP A 104 -0.13 -9.37 16.23
N PHE A 105 -0.89 -8.54 15.53
CA PHE A 105 -0.46 -8.02 14.26
C PHE A 105 -1.13 -6.74 13.83
N VAL A 106 -0.42 -6.03 12.94
CA VAL A 106 -0.99 -5.05 12.02
C VAL A 106 -0.55 -5.48 10.63
N ARG A 107 -1.50 -5.76 9.74
CA ARG A 107 -1.19 -6.22 8.38
C ARG A 107 -1.91 -5.36 7.36
N VAL A 108 -1.15 -4.87 6.39
CA VAL A 108 -1.66 -4.26 5.17
C VAL A 108 -1.50 -5.25 4.02
N GLU A 109 -2.58 -5.44 3.30
CA GLU A 109 -2.65 -6.22 2.07
C GLU A 109 -3.09 -5.33 0.92
N TYR A 110 -2.74 -5.74 -0.29
CA TYR A 110 -3.19 -5.10 -1.53
C TYR A 110 -3.78 -6.12 -2.50
N ARG A 111 -4.56 -5.63 -3.45
CA ARG A 111 -4.97 -6.39 -4.64
C ARG A 111 -4.99 -5.48 -5.84
N VAL A 112 -4.64 -6.02 -7.00
CA VAL A 112 -4.72 -5.34 -8.29
C VAL A 112 -5.87 -5.91 -9.11
N ASP A 113 -6.62 -5.05 -9.78
CA ASP A 113 -7.68 -5.41 -10.75
C ASP A 113 -8.71 -6.42 -10.22
N GLY A 114 -9.06 -6.29 -8.94
CA GLY A 114 -10.02 -7.17 -8.27
C GLY A 114 -9.52 -8.61 -8.06
N GLY A 115 -8.21 -8.85 -8.20
CA GLY A 115 -7.55 -10.13 -7.95
C GLY A 115 -7.53 -10.57 -6.48
N ALA A 116 -6.70 -11.57 -6.20
CA ALA A 116 -6.48 -12.05 -4.84
C ALA A 116 -5.72 -11.02 -4.00
N TRP A 117 -6.00 -11.00 -2.69
CA TRP A 117 -5.23 -10.22 -1.73
C TRP A 117 -3.81 -10.78 -1.58
N GLN A 118 -2.83 -9.89 -1.50
CA GLN A 118 -1.42 -10.16 -1.34
C GLN A 118 -0.90 -9.35 -0.15
N ASN A 119 0.00 -9.92 0.63
CA ASN A 119 0.64 -9.19 1.74
C ASN A 119 1.49 -8.05 1.19
N LEU A 120 1.38 -6.87 1.78
CA LEU A 120 2.19 -5.69 1.45
C LEU A 120 3.24 -5.43 2.51
N ILE A 121 2.78 -5.29 3.75
CA ILE A 121 3.59 -5.11 4.96
C ILE A 121 2.82 -5.69 6.13
N ALA A 122 3.54 -6.31 7.06
CA ALA A 122 2.98 -6.82 8.30
C ALA A 122 3.94 -6.50 9.44
N PHE A 123 3.35 -6.21 10.60
CA PHE A 123 4.02 -6.16 11.87
C PHE A 123 3.44 -7.27 12.75
N ARG A 124 4.30 -8.01 13.44
CA ARG A 124 3.99 -9.18 14.25
C ARG A 124 4.74 -9.12 15.57
N GLY A 125 4.20 -9.77 16.61
CA GLY A 125 4.96 -10.04 17.82
C GLY A 125 6.24 -10.84 17.51
N ASP A 126 7.35 -10.44 18.11
CA ASP A 126 8.65 -11.12 18.02
C ASP A 126 8.95 -11.96 19.28
N PRO A 127 10.00 -12.79 19.29
CA PRO A 127 10.37 -13.60 20.47
C PRO A 127 10.83 -12.80 21.70
N ASN A 128 10.97 -11.48 21.58
CA ASN A 128 11.41 -10.57 22.63
C ASN A 128 10.31 -9.58 23.03
N ASP A 129 9.04 -9.93 22.75
CA ASP A 129 7.86 -9.18 23.17
C ASP A 129 7.71 -7.80 22.48
N HIS A 130 8.35 -7.62 21.30
CA HIS A 130 8.27 -6.41 20.47
C HIS A 130 7.28 -6.58 19.31
N LEU A 131 6.70 -5.48 18.84
CA LEU A 131 6.01 -5.43 17.55
C LEU A 131 7.02 -5.06 16.46
N ALA A 132 7.34 -6.01 15.58
CA ALA A 132 8.36 -5.85 14.55
C ALA A 132 7.83 -6.21 13.16
N GLU A 133 8.42 -5.62 12.13
CA GLU A 133 8.12 -5.98 10.74
C GLU A 133 8.37 -7.48 10.52
N ASP A 134 7.40 -8.18 9.94
CA ASP A 134 7.51 -9.57 9.49
C ASP A 134 7.92 -9.55 8.01
N THR A 135 9.23 -9.67 7.76
CA THR A 135 9.82 -9.36 6.45
C THR A 135 9.68 -10.48 5.43
N ASP A 136 9.40 -11.70 5.88
CA ASP A 136 9.19 -12.88 5.04
C ASP A 136 7.78 -13.48 5.12
N PHE A 137 6.91 -12.88 5.94
CA PHE A 137 5.52 -13.27 6.17
C PHE A 137 5.36 -14.66 6.77
N ASP A 138 6.29 -15.09 7.63
CA ASP A 138 6.23 -16.38 8.33
C ASP A 138 5.35 -16.36 9.60
N GLY A 139 4.88 -15.17 10.00
CA GLY A 139 4.05 -14.95 11.19
C GLY A 139 4.84 -14.49 12.41
N THR A 140 6.15 -14.25 12.30
CA THR A 140 6.99 -13.75 13.40
C THR A 140 7.67 -12.45 12.97
N GLY A 141 7.68 -11.45 13.85
CA GLY A 141 8.44 -10.23 13.59
C GLY A 141 9.95 -10.51 13.58
N ASP A 142 10.65 -10.08 12.53
CA ASP A 142 12.09 -10.31 12.35
C ASP A 142 12.86 -9.11 11.78
N GLY A 143 12.15 -8.00 11.52
CA GLY A 143 12.66 -6.76 10.97
C GLY A 143 12.73 -5.61 11.99
N ALA A 144 12.43 -4.40 11.52
CA ALA A 144 12.46 -3.21 12.36
C ALA A 144 11.31 -3.21 13.38
N THR A 145 11.60 -2.88 14.63
CA THR A 145 10.59 -2.70 15.68
C THR A 145 9.92 -1.33 15.56
N ILE A 146 8.66 -1.23 16.02
CA ILE A 146 7.88 0.01 16.00
C ILE A 146 7.31 0.39 17.38
N ASP A 147 7.82 -0.19 18.46
CA ASP A 147 7.20 -0.26 19.80
C ASP A 147 7.66 0.81 20.82
N ASP A 148 8.20 1.95 20.37
CA ASP A 148 8.70 3.03 21.25
C ASP A 148 7.75 4.24 21.36
N GLY A 149 6.51 4.08 20.89
CA GLY A 149 5.51 5.14 20.80
C GLY A 149 5.78 6.15 19.68
N SER A 150 6.84 6.01 18.87
CA SER A 150 7.08 6.87 17.71
C SER A 150 6.51 6.25 16.44
N VAL A 151 5.82 7.05 15.62
CA VAL A 151 5.42 6.60 14.28
C VAL A 151 6.60 6.70 13.31
N SER A 152 6.87 5.60 12.61
CA SER A 152 7.94 5.47 11.62
C SER A 152 7.37 5.18 10.23
N SER A 153 7.93 5.80 9.20
CA SER A 153 7.48 5.62 7.82
C SER A 153 8.13 4.41 7.15
N PHE A 154 7.33 3.60 6.49
CA PHE A 154 7.73 2.44 5.71
C PHE A 154 7.28 2.61 4.26
N SER A 155 8.03 2.03 3.33
CA SER A 155 7.68 1.99 1.92
C SER A 155 7.79 0.57 1.34
N LYS A 156 6.85 0.22 0.46
CA LYS A 156 6.78 -1.07 -0.23
C LYS A 156 6.41 -0.89 -1.69
N ASP A 157 7.19 -1.50 -2.57
CA ASP A 157 6.88 -1.50 -3.99
C ASP A 157 5.70 -2.44 -4.27
N ILE A 158 4.75 -1.96 -5.07
CA ILE A 158 3.62 -2.73 -5.58
C ILE A 158 3.96 -3.10 -7.02
N GLY A 159 4.33 -4.37 -7.23
CA GLY A 159 4.76 -4.85 -8.53
C GLY A 159 3.60 -5.06 -9.51
N GLY A 160 3.89 -4.85 -10.80
CA GLY A 160 2.96 -5.11 -11.91
C GLY A 160 2.33 -3.85 -12.48
N LEU A 161 1.54 -4.05 -13.53
CA LEU A 161 0.62 -3.03 -14.06
C LEU A 161 -0.76 -3.33 -13.49
N ALA A 162 -1.53 -2.28 -13.21
CA ALA A 162 -2.89 -2.38 -12.72
C ALA A 162 -3.68 -1.16 -13.22
N ASP A 163 -4.98 -1.34 -13.41
CA ASP A 163 -5.92 -0.23 -13.62
C ASP A 163 -6.53 0.21 -12.28
N SER A 164 -6.67 -0.73 -11.35
CA SER A 164 -7.22 -0.46 -10.03
C SER A 164 -6.46 -1.16 -8.91
N LEU A 165 -6.33 -0.46 -7.79
CA LEU A 165 -5.80 -0.99 -6.54
C LEU A 165 -6.90 -1.06 -5.48
N GLY A 166 -6.83 -2.10 -4.65
CA GLY A 166 -7.48 -2.13 -3.34
C GLY A 166 -6.45 -2.30 -2.25
N LEU A 167 -6.67 -1.63 -1.11
CA LEU A 167 -5.89 -1.80 0.11
C LEU A 167 -6.77 -2.36 1.21
N ARG A 168 -6.17 -3.10 2.14
CA ARG A 168 -6.84 -3.66 3.30
C ARG A 168 -5.92 -3.63 4.50
N LEU A 169 -6.38 -3.03 5.59
CA LEU A 169 -5.72 -3.14 6.89
C LEU A 169 -6.53 -4.09 7.77
N THR A 170 -5.85 -5.05 8.39
CA THR A 170 -6.40 -5.91 9.44
C THR A 170 -5.44 -5.87 10.63
N ALA A 171 -5.95 -5.76 11.84
CA ALA A 171 -5.11 -5.73 13.04
C ALA A 171 -5.74 -6.52 14.19
N GLU A 172 -4.92 -7.17 14.99
CA GLU A 172 -5.31 -7.90 16.19
C GLU A 172 -4.31 -7.56 17.31
N MET A 173 -4.84 -7.12 18.44
CA MET A 173 -4.14 -6.92 19.70
C MET A 173 -5.00 -7.58 20.77
N THR A 174 -4.43 -8.47 21.59
CA THR A 174 -5.23 -9.34 22.49
C THR A 174 -5.12 -9.00 23.97
N ALA A 175 -4.38 -7.93 24.30
CA ALA A 175 -4.29 -7.38 25.64
C ALA A 175 -4.36 -5.84 25.67
N GLN A 176 -4.81 -5.31 26.82
CA GLN A 176 -4.90 -3.87 27.14
C GLN A 176 -3.59 -3.08 27.08
N THR A 177 -2.45 -3.76 26.94
CA THR A 177 -1.15 -3.11 26.79
C THR A 177 -0.57 -3.28 25.41
N GLU A 178 -1.30 -3.87 24.47
CA GLU A 178 -0.87 -4.06 23.08
C GLU A 178 -1.63 -3.09 22.22
N SER A 179 -0.92 -2.20 21.56
CA SER A 179 -1.52 -1.12 20.80
C SER A 179 -0.76 -0.82 19.53
N PHE A 180 -1.43 -0.15 18.59
CA PHE A 180 -0.80 0.39 17.39
C PHE A 180 -1.44 1.70 16.98
N ALA A 181 -0.70 2.45 16.17
CA ALA A 181 -1.16 3.58 15.40
C ALA A 181 -0.67 3.46 13.95
N VAL A 182 -1.52 3.90 13.02
CA VAL A 182 -1.16 4.09 11.61
C VAL A 182 -1.63 5.45 11.12
N GLU A 183 -0.84 6.07 10.24
CA GLU A 183 -1.21 7.29 9.55
C GLU A 183 -0.59 7.36 8.14
N ASP A 184 -1.05 8.34 7.35
CA ASP A 184 -0.40 8.78 6.10
C ASP A 184 -0.24 7.68 5.04
N PHE A 185 -1.28 6.87 4.83
CA PHE A 185 -1.29 5.82 3.81
C PHE A 185 -1.38 6.44 2.42
N LYS A 186 -0.34 6.25 1.62
CA LYS A 186 -0.25 6.83 0.27
C LYS A 186 0.13 5.78 -0.76
N ILE A 187 -0.42 5.95 -1.96
CA ILE A 187 0.10 5.31 -3.16
C ILE A 187 0.79 6.38 -3.97
N LYS A 188 2.06 6.12 -4.27
CA LYS A 188 2.88 6.94 -5.12
C LYS A 188 3.20 6.16 -6.40
N SER A 189 3.18 6.81 -7.54
CA SER A 189 3.77 6.29 -8.77
C SER A 189 5.05 7.02 -9.08
N THR A 190 5.96 6.33 -9.77
CA THR A 190 6.97 7.02 -10.55
C THR A 190 6.50 7.08 -11.99
N THR A 191 6.49 8.26 -12.61
CA THR A 191 6.19 8.33 -14.02
C THR A 191 7.19 7.49 -14.80
N ALA A 192 6.72 6.38 -15.35
CA ALA A 192 7.50 5.53 -16.22
C ALA A 192 6.81 5.51 -17.58
N VAL A 193 7.58 5.83 -18.64
CA VAL A 193 7.14 5.56 -20.01
C VAL A 193 7.01 4.03 -20.13
N GLN A 194 5.78 3.54 -20.23
CA GLN A 194 5.53 2.13 -20.41
C GLN A 194 5.39 1.78 -21.88
N PHE A 195 6.00 0.66 -22.26
CA PHE A 195 5.85 0.06 -23.57
C PHE A 195 5.07 -1.24 -23.42
N THR A 196 3.81 -1.24 -23.84
CA THR A 196 3.08 -2.51 -24.02
C THR A 196 3.44 -3.04 -25.40
N ALA A 197 4.28 -4.06 -25.45
CA ALA A 197 4.59 -4.77 -26.68
C ALA A 197 3.57 -5.90 -26.86
N ASP A 198 2.65 -5.75 -27.82
CA ASP A 198 1.92 -6.89 -28.36
C ASP A 198 2.90 -7.79 -29.15
N SER A 199 2.57 -9.06 -29.36
CA SER A 199 3.38 -9.96 -30.18
C SER A 199 2.53 -10.54 -31.30
N GLY A 200 2.97 -10.35 -32.54
CA GLY A 200 2.30 -10.87 -33.73
C GLY A 200 3.26 -11.72 -34.57
N THR A 201 2.77 -12.84 -35.09
CA THR A 201 3.48 -13.60 -36.12
C THR A 201 2.88 -13.28 -37.49
N VAL A 202 3.70 -12.88 -38.46
CA VAL A 202 3.26 -12.71 -39.84
C VAL A 202 3.36 -14.04 -40.58
N SER A 203 2.29 -14.46 -41.25
CA SER A 203 2.37 -15.47 -42.30
C SER A 203 2.76 -14.79 -43.62
N GLU A 204 3.82 -15.26 -44.29
CA GLU A 204 4.26 -14.74 -45.60
C GLU A 204 3.16 -14.80 -46.68
N ARG A 205 2.10 -15.58 -46.45
CA ARG A 205 0.96 -15.71 -47.37
C ARG A 205 -0.08 -14.59 -47.25
N GLU A 206 -0.11 -13.88 -46.13
CA GLU A 206 -1.09 -12.83 -45.83
C GLU A 206 -0.53 -11.42 -46.08
N GLY A 207 0.81 -11.27 -46.13
CA GLY A 207 1.50 -10.09 -46.65
C GLY A 207 1.67 -8.92 -45.67
N SER A 208 0.90 -8.86 -44.57
CA SER A 208 1.12 -7.91 -43.47
C SER A 208 0.43 -8.34 -42.17
N THR A 209 0.93 -7.83 -41.04
CA THR A 209 0.20 -7.77 -39.76
C THR A 209 0.31 -6.36 -39.22
N SER A 210 -0.68 -5.92 -38.43
CA SER A 210 -0.55 -4.73 -37.61
C SER A 210 0.00 -5.13 -36.24
N LEU A 211 0.96 -4.36 -35.73
CA LEU A 211 1.42 -4.45 -34.36
C LEU A 211 1.10 -3.11 -33.69
N ALA A 212 0.23 -3.11 -32.68
CA ALA A 212 -0.02 -1.94 -31.89
C ALA A 212 1.07 -1.81 -30.82
N VAL A 213 1.71 -0.65 -30.76
CA VAL A 213 2.56 -0.24 -29.63
C VAL A 213 1.90 0.98 -29.05
N GLU A 214 1.51 0.91 -27.79
CA GLU A 214 0.98 2.05 -27.05
C GLU A 214 2.07 2.61 -26.15
N ILE A 215 2.23 3.94 -26.18
CA ILE A 215 3.14 4.67 -25.33
C ILE A 215 2.28 5.58 -24.48
N LEU A 216 2.25 5.29 -23.18
CA LEU A 216 1.60 6.15 -22.23
C LEU A 216 2.62 7.15 -21.69
N ASN A 217 2.33 8.44 -21.88
CA ASN A 217 3.15 9.55 -21.41
C ASN A 217 2.31 10.46 -20.48
N PRO A 218 2.17 10.09 -19.20
CA PRO A 218 1.28 10.79 -18.28
C PRO A 218 1.76 12.21 -17.95
N ASP A 219 3.08 12.47 -17.99
CA ASP A 219 3.66 13.78 -17.65
C ASP A 219 3.48 14.84 -18.74
N GLY A 220 3.09 14.45 -19.96
CA GLY A 220 2.87 15.35 -21.10
C GLY A 220 4.12 16.05 -21.65
N ASN A 221 5.32 15.72 -21.14
CA ASN A 221 6.59 16.18 -21.70
C ASN A 221 6.86 15.52 -23.05
N GLU A 222 7.67 16.15 -23.91
CA GLU A 222 8.05 15.53 -25.18
C GLU A 222 8.83 14.22 -24.93
N VAL A 223 8.33 13.11 -25.48
CA VAL A 223 8.99 11.81 -25.46
C VAL A 223 9.44 11.50 -26.88
N ASP A 224 10.74 11.32 -27.08
CA ASP A 224 11.31 10.87 -28.34
C ASP A 224 11.41 9.35 -28.35
N VAL A 225 11.00 8.71 -29.44
CA VAL A 225 10.86 7.27 -29.55
C VAL A 225 11.51 6.78 -30.82
N ASP A 226 12.63 6.07 -30.66
CA ASP A 226 13.31 5.38 -31.76
C ASP A 226 12.83 3.94 -31.89
N VAL A 227 12.24 3.61 -33.04
CA VAL A 227 11.93 2.21 -33.41
C VAL A 227 13.11 1.64 -34.19
N VAL A 228 13.87 0.74 -33.56
CA VAL A 228 15.03 0.08 -34.18
C VAL A 228 14.71 -1.37 -34.51
N PHE A 229 14.84 -1.75 -35.79
CA PHE A 229 14.74 -3.13 -36.24
C PHE A 229 16.10 -3.82 -36.16
N SER A 230 16.24 -4.85 -35.31
CA SER A 230 17.42 -5.71 -35.30
C SER A 230 17.40 -6.63 -36.53
N THR A 231 18.50 -6.64 -37.27
CA THR A 231 18.50 -7.03 -38.68
C THR A 231 18.41 -8.54 -38.90
N GLY A 232 17.48 -8.90 -39.79
CA GLY A 232 17.46 -10.11 -40.59
C GLY A 232 16.97 -9.80 -42.01
N ASN A 233 15.88 -9.02 -42.15
CA ASN A 233 15.31 -8.54 -43.43
C ASN A 233 14.32 -7.35 -43.31
N SER A 234 14.39 -6.52 -42.26
CA SER A 234 13.38 -5.47 -42.03
C SER A 234 13.77 -4.11 -42.63
N SER A 235 12.81 -3.41 -43.26
CA SER A 235 12.93 -2.00 -43.68
C SER A 235 11.74 -1.18 -43.20
N ALA A 236 11.97 0.01 -42.64
CA ALA A 236 10.91 0.97 -42.31
C ALA A 236 10.77 2.00 -43.44
N ASP A 237 9.55 2.20 -43.95
CA ASP A 237 9.21 3.31 -44.85
C ASP A 237 8.34 4.30 -44.06
N LEU A 238 8.91 5.47 -43.75
CA LEU A 238 8.16 6.57 -43.18
C LEU A 238 7.40 7.23 -44.33
N GLY A 239 6.22 6.69 -44.65
CA GLY A 239 5.34 7.24 -45.68
C GLY A 239 5.03 8.71 -45.39
N GLY A 240 5.73 9.61 -46.07
CA GLY A 240 5.57 11.05 -45.87
C GLY A 240 4.17 11.53 -46.21
N GLN A 241 3.66 12.43 -45.36
CA GLN A 241 2.76 13.50 -45.76
C GLN A 241 3.30 14.84 -45.28
#